data_AF-V7BNS2-F1
#
_entry.id   AF-V7BNS2-F1
#
_cell.length_a   1.000
_cell.length_b   1.000
_cell.length_c   1.000
_cell.angle_alpha   90.00
_cell.angle_beta   90.00
_cell.angle_gamma   90.00
#
_symmetry.space_group_name_H-M   'P 1'
#
loop_
_entity.id
_entity.type
_entity.pdbx_description
1 polymer ?
#
loop_
_entity_poly.entity_id
_entity_poly.type
_entity_poly.pdbx_seq_one_letter_code
_entity_poly.pdbx_strand_id
1 'polypeptide(L)'
;MFDRRIRITELVLRCVILGLGVLAAVLVGTDSQVKEFFSIQKTAKFTDMKALVFLVVANGLAAGFSLLQGLHCIICVVRGRTLLSKPLAWVIFSGDQVMAYVTVAAVAAAGQSGMLAKVGQPELQWMELCNMYGKFCNQVGEGIASAFGVSLSMVVLSCISAFSLFRLYGGNRMKNVYC
;
A
#
# COMPACT_ATOMS: atom_id res chain seq x y z
N MET A 1 -7.33 -0.60 29.23
CA MET A 1 -7.15 0.69 28.49
C MET A 1 -6.23 0.52 27.29
N PHE A 2 -5.08 -0.15 27.46
CA PHE A 2 -4.09 -0.40 26.38
C PHE A 2 -4.67 -1.12 25.16
N ASP A 3 -5.47 -2.18 25.34
CA ASP A 3 -6.05 -2.95 24.22
C ASP A 3 -7.11 -2.18 23.41
N ARG A 4 -7.73 -1.16 24.00
CA ARG A 4 -8.62 -0.25 23.26
C ARG A 4 -7.81 0.68 22.37
N ARG A 5 -6.66 1.17 22.85
CA ARG A 5 -5.77 2.03 22.05
C ARG A 5 -5.21 1.29 20.84
N ILE A 6 -4.72 0.06 21.01
CA ILE A 6 -4.20 -0.75 19.90
C ILE A 6 -5.26 -0.94 18.80
N ARG A 7 -6.49 -1.32 19.18
CA ARG A 7 -7.60 -1.47 18.23
C ARG A 7 -7.93 -0.20 17.46
N ILE A 8 -7.96 0.94 18.15
CA ILE A 8 -8.21 2.23 17.51
C ILE A 8 -7.07 2.54 16.54
N THR A 9 -5.81 2.36 16.96
CA THR A 9 -4.65 2.56 16.10
C THR A 9 -4.72 1.69 14.85
N GLU A 10 -5.03 0.40 15.00
CA GLU A 10 -5.17 -0.54 13.89
C GLU A 10 -6.29 -0.14 12.91
N LEU A 11 -7.48 0.20 13.41
CA LEU A 11 -8.57 0.71 12.58
C LEU A 11 -8.19 1.99 11.83
N VAL A 12 -7.55 2.93 12.52
CA VAL A 12 -7.07 4.18 11.92
C VAL A 12 -6.05 3.89 10.82
N LEU A 13 -5.11 2.98 11.07
CA LEU A 13 -4.09 2.59 10.09
C LEU A 13 -4.73 1.97 8.84
N ARG A 14 -5.70 1.05 9.02
CA ARG A 14 -6.45 0.44 7.91
C ARG A 14 -7.22 1.49 7.11
N CYS A 15 -7.83 2.49 7.77
CA CYS A 15 -8.49 3.61 7.08
C CYS A 15 -7.49 4.49 6.31
N VAL A 16 -6.32 4.75 6.86
CA VAL A 16 -5.25 5.49 6.18
C VAL A 16 -4.75 4.73 4.95
N ILE A 17 -4.54 3.41 5.07
CA ILE A 17 -4.14 2.54 3.96
C ILE A 17 -5.20 2.56 2.85
N LEU A 18 -6.48 2.51 3.20
CA LEU A 18 -7.58 2.62 2.23
C LEU A 18 -7.56 3.96 1.50
N GLY A 19 -7.53 5.07 2.26
CA GLY A 19 -7.57 6.40 1.68
C GLY A 19 -6.36 6.68 0.79
N LEU A 20 -5.16 6.44 1.30
CA LEU A 20 -3.92 6.66 0.55
C LEU A 20 -3.73 5.65 -0.59
N GLY A 21 -4.18 4.40 -0.43
CA GLY A 21 -4.09 3.38 -1.48
C GLY A 21 -5.01 3.66 -2.66
N VAL A 22 -6.24 4.11 -2.39
CA VAL A 22 -7.17 4.59 -3.43
C VAL A 22 -6.62 5.86 -4.07
N LEU A 23 -6.11 6.81 -3.28
CA LEU A 23 -5.51 8.02 -3.80
C LEU A 23 -4.32 7.70 -4.73
N ALA A 24 -3.41 6.82 -4.33
CA ALA A 24 -2.29 6.37 -5.15
C ALA A 24 -2.75 5.70 -6.45
N ALA A 25 -3.76 4.82 -6.37
CA ALA A 25 -4.33 4.16 -7.53
C ALA A 25 -5.01 5.15 -8.49
N VAL A 26 -5.73 6.14 -7.97
CA VAL A 26 -6.36 7.19 -8.78
C VAL A 26 -5.32 8.09 -9.40
N LEU A 27 -4.36 8.61 -8.62
CA LEU A 27 -3.32 9.51 -9.12
C LEU A 27 -2.51 8.85 -10.24
N VAL A 28 -2.06 7.61 -10.05
CA VAL A 28 -1.24 6.89 -11.04
C VAL A 28 -2.09 6.30 -12.18
N GLY A 29 -3.29 5.81 -11.89
CA GLY A 29 -4.16 5.17 -12.88
C GLY A 29 -4.90 6.15 -13.78
N THR A 30 -5.20 7.36 -13.28
CA THR A 30 -5.76 8.45 -14.11
C THR A 30 -4.69 9.23 -14.87
N ASP A 31 -3.42 9.04 -14.52
CA ASP A 31 -2.33 9.73 -15.22
C ASP A 31 -2.09 9.07 -16.59
N SER A 32 -2.72 9.66 -17.60
CA SER A 32 -2.51 9.32 -19.00
C SER A 32 -2.14 10.61 -19.72
N GLN A 33 -0.85 10.82 -20.00
CA GLN A 33 -0.41 11.95 -20.82
C GLN A 33 0.06 11.50 -22.20
N VAL A 34 -0.61 12.06 -23.22
CA VAL A 34 -0.24 11.92 -24.62
C VAL A 34 0.61 13.14 -24.99
N LYS A 35 1.84 12.96 -25.46
CA LYS A 35 2.55 14.00 -26.21
C LYS A 35 3.02 13.44 -27.54
N GLU A 36 2.86 14.26 -28.58
CA GLU A 36 3.34 13.99 -29.93
C GLU A 36 4.85 14.25 -29.99
N PHE A 37 5.63 13.25 -30.42
CA PHE A 37 7.05 13.42 -30.75
C PHE A 37 7.31 12.86 -32.15
N PHE A 38 7.77 13.71 -33.07
CA PHE A 38 8.26 13.34 -34.40
C PHE A 38 7.28 12.50 -35.26
N SER A 39 6.05 12.99 -35.49
CA SER A 39 5.05 12.35 -36.38
C SER A 39 4.75 10.87 -36.04
N ILE A 40 5.12 10.43 -34.83
CA ILE A 40 4.86 9.12 -34.24
C ILE A 40 4.31 9.39 -32.84
N GLN A 41 3.03 9.08 -32.65
CA GLN A 41 2.31 9.33 -31.41
C GLN A 41 2.84 8.41 -30.28
N LYS A 42 3.89 8.83 -29.57
CA LYS A 42 4.45 8.10 -28.42
C LYS A 42 3.70 8.50 -27.15
N THR A 43 2.68 7.72 -26.83
CA THR A 43 1.93 7.89 -25.58
C THR A 43 2.78 7.34 -24.42
N ALA A 44 3.05 8.14 -23.39
CA ALA A 44 3.62 7.66 -22.15
C ALA A 44 2.46 7.31 -21.21
N LYS A 45 2.04 6.04 -21.18
CA LYS A 45 1.01 5.57 -20.25
C LYS A 45 1.64 4.91 -19.03
N PHE A 46 0.92 4.96 -17.91
CA PHE A 46 1.25 4.17 -16.72
C PHE A 46 1.35 2.67 -17.02
N THR A 47 0.71 2.17 -18.09
CA THR A 47 0.79 0.77 -18.54
C THR A 47 2.11 0.40 -19.20
N ASP A 48 2.86 1.37 -19.73
CA ASP A 48 4.14 1.13 -20.40
C ASP A 48 5.25 0.84 -19.37
N MET A 49 5.15 1.43 -18.18
CA MET A 49 6.03 1.12 -17.05
C MET A 49 5.39 0.06 -16.15
N LYS A 50 5.86 -1.19 -16.28
CA LYS A 50 5.43 -2.32 -15.44
C LYS A 50 5.54 -2.04 -13.94
N ALA A 51 6.49 -1.20 -13.52
CA ALA A 51 6.64 -0.79 -12.13
C ALA A 51 5.45 0.03 -11.60
N LEU A 52 4.87 0.92 -12.41
CA LEU A 52 3.70 1.73 -12.01
C LEU A 52 2.43 0.87 -11.96
N VAL A 53 2.27 -0.05 -12.91
CA VAL A 53 1.19 -1.05 -12.86
C VAL A 53 1.29 -1.89 -11.59
N PHE A 54 2.50 -2.37 -11.26
CA PHE A 54 2.73 -3.12 -10.03
C PHE A 54 2.41 -2.29 -8.78
N LEU A 55 2.76 -1.00 -8.75
CA LEU A 55 2.40 -0.07 -7.68
C LEU A 55 0.88 0.03 -7.48
N VAL A 56 0.13 0.25 -8.57
CA VAL A 56 -1.34 0.37 -8.51
C VAL A 56 -1.99 -0.93 -8.04
N VAL A 57 -1.56 -2.07 -8.59
CA VAL A 57 -2.08 -3.39 -8.20
C VAL A 57 -1.75 -3.70 -6.73
N ALA A 58 -0.52 -3.46 -6.29
CA ALA A 58 -0.10 -3.68 -4.91
C ALA A 58 -0.90 -2.84 -3.91
N ASN A 59 -1.08 -1.54 -4.19
CA ASN A 59 -1.87 -0.64 -3.35
C ASN A 59 -3.36 -0.99 -3.38
N GLY A 60 -3.89 -1.41 -4.53
CA GLY A 60 -5.25 -1.92 -4.67
C GLY A 60 -5.50 -3.18 -3.84
N LEU A 61 -4.58 -4.14 -3.86
CA LEU A 61 -4.63 -5.32 -3.01
C LEU A 61 -4.55 -4.95 -1.52
N ALA A 62 -3.66 -4.01 -1.16
CA ALA A 62 -3.51 -3.57 0.24
C ALA A 62 -4.77 -2.86 0.75
N ALA A 63 -5.39 -2.03 -0.09
CA ALA A 63 -6.67 -1.40 0.20
C ALA A 63 -7.77 -2.46 0.34
N GLY A 64 -7.93 -3.35 -0.64
CA GLY A 64 -8.95 -4.42 -0.58
C GLY A 64 -8.82 -5.30 0.66
N PHE A 65 -7.59 -5.72 0.99
CA PHE A 65 -7.30 -6.50 2.19
C PHE A 65 -7.64 -5.73 3.47
N SER A 66 -7.25 -4.44 3.55
CA SER A 66 -7.57 -3.57 4.68
C SER A 66 -9.08 -3.38 4.88
N LEU A 67 -9.83 -3.27 3.78
CA LEU A 67 -11.29 -3.16 3.82
C LEU A 67 -11.92 -4.44 4.36
N LEU A 68 -11.53 -5.60 3.83
CA LEU A 68 -12.08 -6.89 4.24
C LEU A 68 -11.83 -7.15 5.74
N GLN A 69 -10.61 -6.88 6.20
CA GLN A 69 -10.25 -7.08 7.59
C GLN A 69 -10.91 -6.05 8.52
N GLY A 70 -11.02 -4.79 8.08
CA GLY A 70 -11.78 -3.75 8.80
C GLY A 70 -13.28 -4.06 8.90
N LEU A 71 -13.89 -4.59 7.84
CA LEU A 71 -15.29 -5.02 7.86
C LEU A 71 -15.49 -6.24 8.77
N HIS A 72 -14.62 -7.24 8.65
CA HIS A 72 -14.61 -8.39 9.54
C HIS A 72 -14.53 -7.95 11.00
N CYS A 73 -13.70 -6.93 11.27
CA CYS A 73 -13.59 -6.34 12.60
C CYS A 73 -14.91 -5.82 13.15
N ILE A 74 -15.54 -4.93 12.39
CA ILE A 74 -16.77 -4.25 12.77
C ILE A 74 -17.87 -5.29 13.00
N ILE A 75 -17.98 -6.29 12.11
CA ILE A 75 -18.97 -7.36 12.23
C ILE A 75 -18.74 -8.19 13.51
N CYS A 76 -17.49 -8.53 13.84
CA CYS A 76 -17.18 -9.27 15.07
C CYS A 76 -17.55 -8.48 16.33
N VAL A 77 -17.28 -7.17 16.35
CA VAL A 77 -17.64 -6.28 17.46
C VAL A 77 -19.16 -6.18 17.62
N VAL A 78 -19.89 -5.95 16.53
CA VAL A 78 -21.36 -5.80 16.54
C VAL A 78 -22.06 -7.10 16.94
N ARG A 79 -21.59 -8.26 16.45
CA ARG A 79 -22.16 -9.57 16.79
C ARG A 79 -21.75 -10.10 18.16
N GLY A 80 -20.87 -9.41 18.89
CA GLY A 80 -20.39 -9.84 20.21
C GLY A 80 -19.68 -11.19 20.21
N ARG A 81 -19.24 -11.68 19.04
CA ARG A 81 -18.60 -12.99 18.91
C ARG A 81 -17.09 -12.85 19.03
N THR A 82 -16.51 -13.54 20.00
CA THR A 82 -15.06 -13.71 20.11
C THR A 82 -14.61 -14.85 19.20
N LEU A 83 -14.59 -14.62 17.89
CA LEU A 83 -14.27 -15.63 16.87
C LEU A 83 -12.76 -15.74 16.56
N LEU A 84 -11.89 -15.22 17.43
CA LEU A 84 -10.45 -15.27 17.19
C LEU A 84 -9.83 -16.51 17.82
N SER A 85 -9.82 -17.59 17.04
CA SER A 85 -8.98 -18.74 17.33
C SER A 85 -7.51 -18.40 17.05
N LYS A 86 -6.58 -19.01 17.79
CA LYS A 86 -5.12 -18.88 17.55
C LYS A 86 -4.72 -18.99 16.06
N PRO A 87 -5.28 -19.91 15.25
CA PRO A 87 -4.94 -19.96 13.82
C PRO A 87 -5.41 -18.73 13.04
N LEU A 88 -6.55 -18.12 13.39
CA LEU A 88 -7.04 -16.93 12.70
C LEU A 88 -6.09 -15.73 12.93
N ALA A 89 -5.60 -15.56 14.15
CA ALA A 89 -4.59 -14.54 14.45
C ALA A 89 -3.29 -14.71 13.63
N TRP A 90 -2.87 -15.97 13.41
CA TRP A 90 -1.73 -16.28 12.53
C TRP A 90 -2.00 -15.94 11.06
N VAL A 91 -3.21 -16.20 10.57
CA VAL A 91 -3.61 -15.87 9.20
C VAL A 91 -3.62 -14.36 8.98
N ILE A 92 -4.19 -13.58 9.92
CA ILE A 92 -4.20 -12.11 9.84
C ILE A 92 -2.76 -11.58 9.83
N PHE A 93 -1.93 -12.01 10.77
CA PHE A 93 -0.53 -11.62 10.84
C PHE A 93 0.24 -11.95 9.56
N SER A 94 0.07 -13.17 9.03
CA SER A 94 0.72 -13.58 7.79
C SER A 94 0.25 -12.74 6.60
N GLY A 95 -1.04 -12.42 6.54
CA GLY A 95 -1.61 -11.53 5.52
C GLY A 95 -1.06 -10.11 5.61
N ASP A 96 -1.07 -9.51 6.80
CA ASP A 96 -0.51 -8.17 7.04
C ASP A 96 0.98 -8.12 6.63
N GLN A 97 1.74 -9.17 6.96
CA GLN A 97 3.16 -9.27 6.63
C GLN A 97 3.40 -9.35 5.11
N VAL A 98 2.66 -10.22 4.40
CA VAL A 98 2.77 -10.37 2.94
C VAL A 98 2.46 -9.04 2.26
N MET A 99 1.39 -8.37 2.70
CA MET A 99 0.99 -7.09 2.11
C MET A 99 1.98 -5.96 2.41
N ALA A 100 2.62 -5.96 3.58
CA ALA A 100 3.73 -5.05 3.87
C ALA A 100 4.90 -5.27 2.91
N TYR A 101 5.33 -6.51 2.68
CA TYR A 101 6.42 -6.80 1.73
C TYR A 101 6.08 -6.41 0.30
N VAL A 102 4.87 -6.73 -0.16
CA VAL A 102 4.40 -6.41 -1.52
C VAL A 102 4.36 -4.90 -1.72
N THR A 103 3.83 -4.13 -0.77
CA THR A 103 3.77 -2.66 -0.87
C THR A 103 5.15 -2.01 -0.84
N VAL A 104 6.06 -2.49 0.03
CA VAL A 104 7.46 -2.03 0.04
C VAL A 104 8.15 -2.29 -1.29
N ALA A 105 8.04 -3.52 -1.82
CA ALA A 105 8.63 -3.88 -3.11
C ALA A 105 8.08 -3.02 -4.25
N ALA A 106 6.78 -2.74 -4.24
CA ALA A 106 6.15 -1.94 -5.27
C ALA A 106 6.59 -0.48 -5.24
N VAL A 107 6.67 0.11 -4.05
CA VAL A 107 7.18 1.49 -3.87
C VAL A 107 8.66 1.58 -4.26
N ALA A 108 9.47 0.59 -3.91
CA ALA A 108 10.88 0.55 -4.30
C ALA A 108 11.04 0.50 -5.83
N ALA A 109 10.30 -0.39 -6.51
CA ALA A 109 10.34 -0.50 -7.97
C ALA A 109 9.85 0.77 -8.68
N ALA A 110 8.77 1.37 -8.19
CA ALA A 110 8.22 2.61 -8.76
C ALA A 110 9.14 3.80 -8.47
N GLY A 111 9.72 3.87 -7.28
CA GLY A 111 10.68 4.88 -6.88
C GLY A 111 11.95 4.85 -7.74
N GLN A 112 12.51 3.66 -7.97
CA GLN A 112 13.65 3.48 -8.88
C GLN A 112 13.29 3.92 -10.31
N SER A 113 12.12 3.51 -10.80
CA SER A 113 11.65 3.91 -12.13
C SER A 113 11.44 5.43 -12.24
N GLY A 114 10.93 6.07 -11.19
CA GLY A 114 10.77 7.53 -11.11
C GLY A 114 12.11 8.27 -11.08
N MET A 115 13.13 7.72 -10.42
CA MET A 115 14.49 8.29 -10.44
C MET A 115 15.11 8.20 -11.83
N LEU A 116 14.96 7.07 -12.51
CA LEU A 116 15.38 6.91 -13.90
C LEU A 116 14.67 7.91 -14.82
N ALA A 117 13.38 8.16 -14.61
CA ALA A 117 12.62 9.14 -15.38
C ALA A 117 13.06 10.60 -15.12
N LYS A 118 13.56 10.92 -13.92
CA LYS A 118 14.04 12.26 -13.56
C LYS A 118 15.47 12.55 -14.03
N VAL A 119 16.39 11.62 -13.77
CA VAL A 119 17.84 11.83 -13.99
C VAL A 119 18.30 11.26 -15.34
N GLY A 120 17.56 10.31 -15.90
CA GLY A 120 18.02 9.55 -17.06
C GLY A 120 19.16 8.59 -16.72
N GLN A 121 19.57 7.80 -17.71
CA GLN A 121 20.77 6.97 -17.64
C GLN A 121 21.51 7.07 -18.98
N PRO A 122 22.60 7.85 -19.05
CA PRO A 122 23.30 8.09 -20.31
C PRO A 122 23.90 6.80 -20.90
N GLU A 123 24.39 5.89 -20.04
CA GLU A 123 24.92 4.57 -20.42
C GLU A 123 23.87 3.68 -21.11
N LEU A 124 22.58 3.89 -20.81
CA LEU A 124 21.46 3.15 -21.39
C LEU A 124 20.72 3.96 -22.47
N GLN A 125 21.26 5.13 -22.85
CA GLN A 125 20.60 6.13 -23.71
C GLN A 125 19.19 6.54 -23.22
N TRP A 126 18.96 6.45 -21.92
CA TRP A 126 17.70 6.82 -21.30
C TRP A 126 17.65 8.33 -21.07
N MET A 127 16.84 9.01 -21.89
CA MET A 127 16.60 10.45 -21.83
C MET A 127 15.76 10.84 -20.61
N GLU A 128 15.93 12.07 -20.12
CA GLU A 128 15.15 12.64 -19.02
C GLU A 128 13.66 12.83 -19.42
N LEU A 129 12.83 11.86 -19.04
CA LEU A 129 11.42 11.87 -19.40
C LEU A 129 10.65 12.98 -18.66
N CYS A 130 11.00 13.25 -17.40
CA CYS A 130 10.30 14.26 -16.59
C CYS A 130 10.53 15.71 -17.07
N ASN A 131 11.63 15.99 -17.79
CA ASN A 131 11.85 17.30 -18.40
C ASN A 131 10.84 17.54 -19.54
N MET A 132 10.53 16.49 -20.31
CA MET A 132 9.55 16.56 -21.38
C MET A 132 8.11 16.43 -20.86
N TYR A 133 7.83 15.58 -19.87
CA TYR A 133 6.48 15.28 -19.36
C TYR A 133 6.32 15.69 -17.88
N GLY A 134 6.64 16.94 -17.55
CA GLY A 134 6.66 17.42 -16.15
C GLY A 134 5.34 17.24 -15.38
N LYS A 135 4.18 17.46 -16.02
CA LYS A 135 2.87 17.27 -15.36
C LYS A 135 2.59 15.80 -14.99
N PHE A 136 2.87 14.87 -15.91
CA PHE A 136 2.79 13.42 -15.65
C PHE A 136 3.74 13.03 -14.52
N CYS A 137 5.00 13.43 -14.60
CA CYS A 137 5.97 13.11 -13.53
C CYS A 137 5.60 13.70 -12.16
N ASN A 138 4.97 14.88 -12.11
CA ASN A 138 4.50 15.43 -10.84
C ASN A 138 3.36 14.59 -10.26
N GLN A 139 2.37 14.24 -11.09
CA GLN A 139 1.22 13.44 -10.68
C GLN A 139 1.61 12.00 -10.29
N VAL A 140 2.44 11.31 -11.08
CA VAL A 140 3.03 10.02 -10.69
C VAL A 140 3.84 10.16 -9.40
N GLY A 141 4.61 11.24 -9.24
CA GLY A 141 5.39 11.50 -8.03
C GLY A 141 4.53 11.60 -6.77
N GLU A 142 3.40 12.30 -6.84
CA GLU A 142 2.40 12.38 -5.76
C GLU A 142 1.77 10.99 -5.49
N GLY A 143 1.51 10.22 -6.55
CA GLY A 143 1.07 8.83 -6.44
C GLY A 143 2.08 7.89 -5.74
N ILE A 144 3.37 8.02 -6.05
CA ILE A 144 4.44 7.27 -5.38
C ILE A 144 4.58 7.71 -3.91
N ALA A 145 4.47 9.00 -3.62
CA ALA A 145 4.54 9.52 -2.26
C ALA A 145 3.39 9.00 -1.38
N SER A 146 2.17 8.98 -1.91
CA SER A 146 1.01 8.38 -1.23
C SER A 146 1.17 6.87 -1.03
N ALA A 147 1.67 6.14 -2.04
CA ALA A 147 1.99 4.72 -1.91
C ALA A 147 3.10 4.44 -0.88
N PHE A 148 4.08 5.32 -0.73
CA PHE A 148 5.08 5.24 0.34
C PHE A 148 4.43 5.36 1.73
N GLY A 149 3.46 6.27 1.88
CA GLY A 149 2.64 6.37 3.09
C GLY A 149 1.85 5.09 3.40
N VAL A 150 1.26 4.45 2.37
CA VAL A 150 0.62 3.13 2.50
C VAL A 150 1.61 2.08 2.97
N SER A 151 2.77 2.00 2.34
CA SER A 151 3.82 1.03 2.67
C SER A 151 4.27 1.16 4.13
N LEU A 152 4.55 2.39 4.60
CA LEU A 152 4.92 2.64 6.00
C LEU A 152 3.79 2.23 6.96
N SER A 153 2.55 2.57 6.62
CA SER A 153 1.37 2.21 7.42
C SER A 153 1.20 0.68 7.52
N MET A 154 1.44 -0.05 6.42
CA MET A 154 1.38 -1.51 6.41
C MET A 154 2.49 -2.15 7.25
N VAL A 155 3.71 -1.59 7.23
CA VAL A 155 4.81 -2.06 8.09
C VAL A 155 4.46 -1.88 9.56
N VAL A 156 3.94 -0.71 9.94
CA VAL A 156 3.53 -0.45 11.33
C VAL A 156 2.38 -1.39 11.73
N LEU A 157 1.41 -1.62 10.84
CA LEU A 157 0.31 -2.57 11.08
C LEU A 157 0.83 -3.99 11.33
N SER A 158 1.76 -4.45 10.49
CA SER A 158 2.42 -5.74 10.63
C SER A 158 3.15 -5.87 11.98
N CYS A 159 3.86 -4.84 12.43
CA CYS A 159 4.51 -4.84 13.74
C CYS A 159 3.49 -4.95 14.90
N ILE A 160 2.37 -4.22 14.82
CA ILE A 160 1.29 -4.28 15.82
C ILE A 160 0.66 -5.68 15.84
N SER A 161 0.42 -6.25 14.66
CA SER A 161 -0.12 -7.60 14.48
C SER A 161 0.82 -8.67 15.09
N ALA A 162 2.13 -8.57 14.82
CA ALA A 162 3.15 -9.43 15.42
C ALA A 162 3.18 -9.34 16.95
N PHE A 163 3.23 -8.11 17.48
CA PHE A 163 3.25 -7.85 18.93
C PHE A 163 2.02 -8.45 19.61
N SER A 164 0.85 -8.32 18.97
CA SER A 164 -0.41 -8.86 19.45
C SER A 164 -0.42 -10.38 19.45
N LEU A 165 0.11 -11.00 18.40
CA LEU A 165 0.26 -12.45 18.28
C LEU A 165 1.18 -13.03 19.36
N PHE A 166 2.35 -12.44 19.58
CA PHE A 166 3.28 -12.92 20.61
C PHE A 166 2.70 -12.77 22.02
N ARG A 167 1.98 -11.67 22.29
CA ARG A 167 1.31 -11.49 23.58
C ARG A 167 0.18 -12.50 23.81
N LEU A 168 -0.48 -12.98 22.76
CA LEU A 168 -1.49 -14.04 22.84
C LEU A 168 -0.91 -15.37 23.32
N TYR A 169 0.35 -15.67 22.99
CA TYR A 169 1.05 -16.89 23.44
C TYR A 169 1.76 -16.72 24.80
N GLY A 170 2.17 -15.49 25.17
CA GLY A 170 2.93 -15.18 26.39
C GLY A 170 2.17 -15.22 27.73
N GLY A 171 1.01 -15.87 27.82
CA GLY A 171 0.36 -16.22 29.10
C GLY A 171 -0.52 -15.14 29.76
N ASN A 172 -0.57 -13.90 29.27
CA ASN A 172 -1.49 -12.90 29.83
C ASN A 172 -2.87 -13.04 29.19
N ARG A 173 -3.89 -13.42 29.99
CA ARG A 173 -5.29 -13.62 29.53
C ARG A 173 -5.93 -12.31 29.09
N MET A 174 -5.58 -11.82 27.90
CA MET A 174 -6.49 -10.97 27.15
C MET A 174 -7.66 -11.81 26.69
N LYS A 175 -8.81 -11.62 27.34
CA LYS A 175 -10.10 -11.94 26.76
C LYS A 175 -10.23 -11.10 25.48
N ASN A 176 -9.88 -11.72 24.36
CA ASN A 176 -10.41 -11.57 23.02
C ASN A 176 -10.58 -10.17 22.41
N VAL A 177 -10.65 -10.21 21.08
CA VAL A 177 -11.06 -9.14 20.18
C VAL A 177 -9.89 -8.25 19.76
N TYR A 178 -8.94 -8.88 19.08
CA TYR A 178 -8.35 -8.24 17.91
C TYR A 178 -9.27 -8.50 16.73
N CYS A 179 -9.37 -7.49 15.89
CA CYS A 179 -9.57 -7.66 14.48
C CYS A 179 -8.24 -7.30 13.82
#